data_AF-A0A097QT51-F1
#
_entry.id   AF-A0A097QT51-F1
#
_cell.length_a   1.000
_cell.length_b   1.000
_cell.length_c   1.000
_cell.angle_alpha   90.00
_cell.angle_beta   90.00
_cell.angle_gamma   90.00
#
_symmetry.space_group_name_H-M   'P 1'
#
loop_
_entity.id
_entity.type
_entity.pdbx_description
1 polymer ?
#
loop_
_entity_poly.entity_id
_entity_poly.type
_entity_poly.pdbx_seq_one_letter_code
_entity_poly.pdbx_strand_id
1 'polypeptide(L)'
;MAGELMDMLKRKYNFLSIMLESVDRAMEELENGENPEEIYNTLVTFLGEFPTRRMLQGIADEKNMNIRVRTREDAIRVIKALM
;
A
#
# COMPACT_ATOMS: atom_id res chain seq x y z
N MET A 1 26.55 9.99 18.64
CA MET A 1 25.79 8.85 19.19
C MET A 1 24.33 9.19 19.51
N ALA A 2 23.99 9.89 20.60
CA ALA A 2 22.58 10.17 20.93
C ALA A 2 21.87 11.12 19.94
N GLY A 3 22.57 12.15 19.45
CA GLY A 3 22.06 13.07 18.42
C GLY A 3 21.81 12.36 17.08
N GLU A 4 22.76 11.55 16.62
CA GLU A 4 22.63 10.78 15.37
C GLU A 4 21.48 9.76 15.44
N LEU A 5 21.26 9.13 16.60
CA LEU A 5 20.12 8.25 16.82
C LEU A 5 18.80 9.02 16.68
N MET A 6 18.75 10.25 17.21
CA MET A 6 17.55 11.08 17.13
C MET A 6 17.28 11.59 15.72
N ASP A 7 18.32 11.89 14.95
CA ASP A 7 18.18 12.27 13.55
C ASP A 7 17.77 11.08 12.68
N MET A 8 18.24 9.87 12.97
CA MET A 8 17.75 8.64 12.34
C MET A 8 16.27 8.39 12.65
N LEU A 9 15.86 8.57 13.90
CA LEU A 9 14.46 8.42 14.29
C LEU A 9 13.58 9.45 13.59
N LYS A 10 13.93 10.74 13.63
CA LYS A 10 13.20 11.82 12.94
C LYS A 10 13.05 11.55 11.44
N ARG A 11 14.13 11.12 10.77
CA ARG A 11 14.08 10.74 9.34
C ARG A 11 13.16 9.56 9.09
N LYS A 12 13.17 8.55 9.96
CA LYS A 12 12.31 7.37 9.84
C LYS A 12 10.84 7.72 10.05
N TYR A 13 10.51 8.60 11.00
CA TYR A 13 9.14 9.09 11.20
C TYR A 13 8.66 9.97 10.05
N ASN A 14 9.54 10.82 9.50
CA ASN A 14 9.19 11.62 8.33
C ASN A 14 8.95 10.74 7.09
N PHE A 15 9.81 9.75 6.87
CA PHE A 15 9.61 8.74 5.82
C PHE A 15 8.29 7.99 6.01
N LEU A 16 7.96 7.61 7.24
CA LEU A 16 6.68 6.96 7.55
C LEU A 16 5.47 7.87 7.27
N SER A 17 5.56 9.16 7.59
CA SER A 17 4.51 10.14 7.25
C SER A 17 4.26 10.21 5.75
N ILE A 18 5.32 10.37 4.96
CA ILE A 18 5.25 10.44 3.49
C ILE A 18 4.65 9.16 2.90
N MET A 19 5.04 7.99 3.44
CA MET A 19 4.47 6.70 3.05
C MET A 19 2.98 6.64 3.32
N LEU A 20 2.53 7.08 4.50
CA LEU A 20 1.12 7.08 4.89
C LEU A 20 0.30 8.04 4.02
N GLU A 21 0.79 9.25 3.76
CA GLU A 21 0.16 10.21 2.85
C GLU A 21 0.03 9.65 1.42
N SER A 22 1.02 8.88 0.97
CA SER A 22 0.98 8.27 -0.35
C SER A 22 -0.02 7.11 -0.44
N VAL A 23 -0.18 6.35 0.66
CA VAL A 23 -1.24 5.34 0.77
C VAL A 23 -2.60 6.01 0.83
N ASP A 24 -2.75 7.09 1.60
CA ASP A 24 -3.99 7.87 1.71
C ASP A 24 -4.45 8.35 0.33
N ARG A 25 -3.52 8.93 -0.44
CA ARG A 25 -3.77 9.29 -1.84
C ARG A 25 -4.21 8.11 -2.71
N ALA A 26 -3.54 6.95 -2.59
CA ALA A 26 -3.95 5.76 -3.33
C ALA A 26 -5.34 5.24 -2.90
N MET A 27 -5.76 5.50 -1.65
CA MET A 27 -7.12 5.21 -1.17
C MET A 27 -8.14 6.22 -1.71
N GLU A 28 -7.80 7.50 -1.82
CA GLU A 28 -8.64 8.51 -2.50
C GLU A 28 -8.84 8.15 -3.99
N GLU A 29 -7.79 7.72 -4.68
CA GLU A 29 -7.87 7.23 -6.07
C GLU A 29 -8.80 6.00 -6.20
N LEU A 30 -8.78 5.10 -5.20
CA LEU A 30 -9.70 3.97 -5.08
C LEU A 30 -11.16 4.41 -4.91
N GLU A 31 -11.44 5.34 -4.01
CA GLU A 31 -12.81 5.85 -3.76
C GLU A 31 -13.39 6.57 -4.99
N ASN A 32 -12.54 7.21 -5.78
CA ASN A 32 -12.94 7.90 -7.00
C ASN A 32 -13.16 6.97 -8.21
N GLY A 33 -12.94 5.65 -8.05
CA GLY A 33 -13.16 4.68 -9.12
C GLY A 33 -12.09 4.69 -10.22
N GLU A 34 -10.86 5.12 -9.89
CA GLU A 34 -9.74 5.17 -10.84
C GLU A 34 -9.19 3.79 -11.22
N ASN A 35 -8.24 3.76 -12.18
CA ASN A 35 -7.72 2.53 -12.76
C ASN A 35 -7.04 1.63 -11.70
N PRO A 36 -7.52 0.39 -11.48
CA PRO A 36 -6.93 -0.54 -10.51
C PRO A 36 -5.44 -0.81 -10.69
N GLU A 37 -4.94 -0.74 -11.94
CA GLU A 37 -3.53 -0.93 -12.24
C GLU A 37 -2.68 0.26 -11.82
N GLU A 38 -3.21 1.48 -11.94
CA GLU A 38 -2.53 2.70 -11.51
C GLU A 38 -2.44 2.73 -9.99
N ILE A 39 -3.54 2.42 -9.29
CA ILE A 39 -3.55 2.24 -7.83
C ILE A 39 -2.51 1.22 -7.39
N TYR A 40 -2.45 0.05 -8.05
CA TYR A 40 -1.43 -0.96 -7.74
C TYR A 40 -0.02 -0.42 -7.94
N ASN A 41 0.24 0.26 -9.07
CA ASN A 41 1.55 0.83 -9.36
C ASN A 41 1.94 1.92 -8.34
N THR A 42 0.99 2.76 -7.91
CA THR A 42 1.21 3.78 -6.86
C THR A 42 1.60 3.09 -5.55
N LEU A 43 0.82 2.12 -5.10
CA LEU A 43 1.11 1.37 -3.87
C LEU A 43 2.48 0.69 -3.93
N VAL A 44 2.82 0.01 -5.03
CA VAL A 44 4.13 -0.64 -5.21
C VAL A 44 5.28 0.37 -5.24
N THR A 45 5.09 1.54 -5.86
CA THR A 45 6.10 2.61 -5.91
C THR A 45 6.49 3.07 -4.50
N PHE A 46 5.50 3.26 -3.63
CA PHE A 46 5.75 3.79 -2.29
C PHE A 46 6.07 2.70 -1.27
N LEU A 47 5.24 1.66 -1.17
CA LEU A 47 5.40 0.62 -0.17
C LEU A 47 6.42 -0.46 -0.56
N GLY A 48 6.67 -0.62 -1.86
CA GLY A 48 7.37 -1.76 -2.42
C GLY A 48 6.44 -2.95 -2.70
N GLU A 49 6.86 -3.79 -3.64
CA GLU A 49 6.07 -4.92 -4.15
C GLU A 49 5.65 -5.93 -3.06
N PHE A 50 6.56 -6.28 -2.14
CA PHE A 50 6.26 -7.24 -1.09
C PHE A 50 5.29 -6.68 -0.03
N PRO A 51 5.52 -5.48 0.53
CA PRO A 51 4.57 -4.86 1.45
C PRO A 51 3.18 -4.64 0.84
N THR A 52 3.09 -4.17 -0.41
CA THR A 52 1.80 -4.00 -1.11
C THR A 52 1.02 -5.31 -1.19
N ARG A 53 1.66 -6.40 -1.63
CA ARG A 53 1.00 -7.71 -1.69
C ARG A 53 0.55 -8.23 -0.33
N ARG A 54 1.36 -8.00 0.72
CA ARG A 54 0.99 -8.40 2.09
C ARG A 54 -0.22 -7.62 2.60
N MET A 55 -0.26 -6.31 2.35
CA MET A 55 -1.39 -5.45 2.69
C MET A 55 -2.67 -5.93 1.98
N LEU A 56 -2.60 -6.14 0.66
CA LEU A 56 -3.74 -6.60 -0.13
C LEU A 56 -4.20 -8.01 0.27
N GLN A 57 -3.28 -8.91 0.66
CA GLN A 57 -3.67 -10.20 1.24
C GLN A 57 -4.46 -10.02 2.54
N GLY A 58 -4.01 -9.13 3.43
CA GLY A 58 -4.74 -8.83 4.68
C GLY A 58 -6.16 -8.33 4.41
N ILE A 59 -6.32 -7.42 3.45
CA ILE A 59 -7.63 -6.92 3.04
C ILE A 59 -8.51 -8.05 2.45
N ALA A 60 -7.94 -8.89 1.58
CA ALA A 60 -8.68 -10.01 0.98
C ALA A 60 -9.15 -11.02 2.04
N ASP A 61 -8.32 -11.27 3.06
CA ASP A 61 -8.66 -12.15 4.18
C ASP A 61 -9.77 -11.53 5.04
N GLU A 62 -9.64 -10.25 5.42
CA GLU A 62 -10.65 -9.52 6.22
C GLU A 62 -12.01 -9.44 5.53
N LYS A 63 -12.01 -9.26 4.21
CA LYS A 63 -13.22 -9.18 3.37
C LYS A 63 -13.72 -10.54 2.90
N ASN A 64 -13.09 -11.64 3.30
CA ASN A 64 -13.43 -13.01 2.87
C ASN A 64 -13.51 -13.19 1.34
N MET A 65 -12.62 -12.53 0.59
CA MET A 65 -12.62 -12.52 -0.88
C MET A 65 -12.16 -13.85 -1.50
N ASN A 66 -11.62 -14.77 -0.70
CA ASN A 66 -11.04 -16.05 -1.15
C ASN A 66 -10.01 -15.87 -2.28
N ILE A 67 -9.24 -14.78 -2.23
CA ILE A 67 -8.16 -14.45 -3.16
C ILE A 67 -6.83 -14.61 -2.43
N ARG A 68 -5.91 -15.36 -3.03
CA ARG A 68 -4.52 -15.45 -2.55
C ARG A 68 -3.64 -14.56 -3.41
N VAL A 69 -3.09 -13.49 -2.83
CA VAL A 69 -2.29 -12.49 -3.53
C VAL A 69 -0.86 -12.99 -3.72
N ARG A 70 -0.59 -13.63 -4.86
CA ARG A 70 0.75 -14.10 -5.23
C ARG A 70 1.34 -13.31 -6.37
N THR A 71 0.51 -12.92 -7.34
CA THR A 71 0.92 -12.17 -8.51
C THR A 71 0.35 -10.75 -8.51
N ARG A 72 0.84 -9.94 -9.44
CA ARG A 72 0.29 -8.61 -9.74
C ARG A 72 -1.19 -8.70 -10.11
N GLU A 73 -1.58 -9.70 -10.89
CA GLU A 73 -2.98 -9.91 -11.31
C GLU A 73 -3.89 -10.23 -10.12
N ASP A 74 -3.41 -11.03 -9.16
CA ASP A 74 -4.17 -11.29 -7.93
C ASP A 74 -4.37 -10.01 -7.13
N ALA A 75 -3.33 -9.17 -7.02
CA ALA A 75 -3.40 -7.90 -6.34
C ALA A 75 -4.40 -6.93 -7.01
N ILE A 76 -4.35 -6.83 -8.34
CA ILE A 76 -5.30 -6.03 -9.13
C ILE A 76 -6.73 -6.55 -8.95
N ARG A 77 -6.94 -7.88 -8.85
CA ARG A 77 -8.28 -8.43 -8.58
C ARG A 77 -8.81 -8.03 -7.21
N VAL A 78 -7.97 -7.96 -6.18
CA VAL A 78 -8.37 -7.46 -4.86
C VAL A 78 -8.79 -5.99 -4.96
N ILE A 79 -7.95 -5.15 -5.58
CA ILE A 79 -8.23 -3.72 -5.79
C ILE A 79 -9.57 -3.53 -6.53
N LYS A 80 -9.79 -4.25 -7.63
CA LYS A 80 -11.05 -4.23 -8.39
C LYS A 80 -12.28 -4.62 -7.57
N ALA A 81 -12.12 -5.47 -6.57
CA ALA A 81 -13.21 -5.93 -5.73
C ALA A 81 -13.51 -4.98 -4.55
N LEU A 82 -12.66 -3.97 -4.33
CA LEU A 82 -12.82 -2.95 -3.30
C LEU A 82 -13.44 -1.66 -3.83
N MET A 83 -13.48 -1.49 -5.14
CA MET A 83 -14.19 -0.43 -5.86
C MET A 83 -15.66 -0.78 -6.03
#